data_AF-A0A0R1L7D1-F1
#
_entry.id   AF-A0A0R1L7D1-F1
#
_cell.length_a   1.000
_cell.length_b   1.000
_cell.length_c   1.000
_cell.angle_alpha   90.00
_cell.angle_beta   90.00
_cell.angle_gamma   90.00
#
_symmetry.space_group_name_H-M   'P 1'
#
loop_
_entity.id
_entity.type
_entity.pdbx_description
1 polymer ?
#
loop_
_entity_poly.entity_id
_entity_poly.type
_entity_poly.pdbx_seq_one_letter_code
_entity_poly.pdbx_strand_id
1 'polypeptide(L)' 'MMNEDKLRAIVETFANYNIGIQTEGMHIVGINGQAADFDANTFMQDQLIEMICKVMANQLIHETWLREQNKK' A
#
# COMPACT_ATOMS: atom_id res chain seq x y z
N MET A 1 4.00 12.86 -14.36
CA MET A 1 2.66 12.27 -14.23
C MET A 1 2.76 10.78 -13.99
N MET A 2 1.81 10.27 -13.24
CA MET A 2 1.61 8.84 -12.98
C MET A 2 1.03 8.16 -14.22
N ASN A 3 1.38 6.90 -14.44
CA ASN A 3 0.81 6.04 -15.47
C ASN A 3 0.87 4.58 -15.01
N GLU A 4 0.26 3.67 -15.78
CA GLU A 4 0.17 2.25 -15.39
C GLU A 4 1.53 1.57 -15.27
N ASP A 5 2.49 1.88 -16.14
CA ASP A 5 3.83 1.28 -16.08
C ASP A 5 4.57 1.68 -14.80
N LYS A 6 4.45 2.95 -14.37
CA LYS A 6 5.02 3.42 -13.11
C LYS A 6 4.32 2.81 -11.91
N LEU A 7 2.99 2.67 -11.97
CA LEU A 7 2.23 2.03 -10.91
C LEU A 7 2.67 0.58 -10.76
N ARG A 8 2.80 -0.14 -11.88
CA ARG A 8 3.30 -1.51 -11.89
C ARG A 8 4.71 -1.62 -11.32
N ALA A 9 5.64 -0.74 -11.73
CA ALA A 9 7.00 -0.74 -11.18
C ALA A 9 7.01 -0.50 -9.65
N ILE A 10 6.12 0.38 -9.15
CA ILE A 10 5.96 0.62 -7.71
C ILE A 10 5.42 -0.65 -7.01
N VAL A 11 4.37 -1.26 -7.55
CA VAL A 11 3.77 -2.49 -7.02
C VAL A 11 4.80 -3.62 -6.98
N GLU A 12 5.57 -3.81 -8.05
CA GLU A 12 6.65 -4.81 -8.13
C GLU A 12 7.75 -4.54 -7.12
N THR A 13 8.11 -3.25 -6.92
CA THR A 13 9.10 -2.87 -5.91
C THR A 13 8.62 -3.23 -4.50
N PHE A 14 7.36 -2.96 -4.18
CA PHE A 14 6.76 -3.31 -2.89
C PHE A 14 6.61 -4.83 -2.71
N ALA A 15 6.37 -5.59 -3.79
CA ALA A 15 6.33 -7.04 -3.74
C ALA A 15 7.66 -7.66 -3.28
N ASN A 16 8.82 -7.04 -3.58
CA ASN A 16 10.13 -7.49 -3.09
C ASN A 16 10.24 -7.46 -1.55
N TYR A 17 9.38 -6.69 -0.88
CA TYR A 17 9.30 -6.62 0.58
C TYR A 17 8.12 -7.44 1.14
N ASN A 18 7.56 -8.35 0.34
CA ASN A 18 6.36 -9.16 0.66
C ASN A 18 5.09 -8.33 0.87
N ILE A 19 4.99 -7.16 0.26
CA ILE A 19 3.81 -6.30 0.34
C ILE A 19 2.96 -6.55 -0.89
N GLY A 20 1.80 -7.18 -0.69
CA GLY A 20 0.83 -7.40 -1.76
C GLY A 20 0.00 -6.15 -2.01
N ILE A 21 0.14 -5.53 -3.18
CA ILE A 21 -0.73 -4.41 -3.60
C ILE A 21 -1.61 -4.90 -4.74
N GLN A 22 -2.93 -4.75 -4.58
CA GLN A 22 -3.92 -5.12 -5.58
C GLN A 22 -4.39 -3.87 -6.31
N THR A 23 -4.38 -3.92 -7.63
CA THR A 23 -4.77 -2.79 -8.47
C THR A 23 -5.78 -3.18 -9.55
N GLU A 24 -6.72 -2.29 -9.84
CA GLU A 24 -7.65 -2.34 -10.96
C GLU A 24 -7.35 -1.16 -11.89
N GLY A 25 -6.53 -1.40 -12.91
CA GLY A 25 -5.95 -0.33 -13.73
C GLY A 25 -5.10 0.62 -12.87
N MET A 26 -5.52 1.88 -12.77
CA MET A 26 -4.87 2.90 -11.95
C MET A 26 -5.41 3.01 -10.53
N HIS A 27 -6.38 2.18 -10.14
CA HIS A 27 -6.92 2.19 -8.79
C HIS A 27 -6.21 1.13 -7.93
N ILE A 28 -5.78 1.51 -6.73
CA ILE A 28 -5.31 0.56 -5.70
C ILE A 28 -6.53 0.17 -4.88
N VAL A 29 -6.92 -1.09 -4.97
CA VAL A 29 -8.10 -1.66 -4.31
C VAL A 29 -7.75 -2.48 -3.06
N GLY A 30 -6.47 -2.78 -2.86
CA GLY A 30 -6.02 -3.50 -1.67
C GLY A 30 -4.54 -3.34 -1.39
N ILE A 31 -4.19 -3.29 -0.10
CA ILE A 31 -2.81 -3.27 0.39
C ILE A 31 -2.70 -4.28 1.53
N ASN A 32 -1.83 -5.27 1.35
CA ASN A 32 -1.52 -6.33 2.31
C ASN A 32 -2.78 -7.09 2.82
N GLY A 33 -3.70 -7.40 1.90
CA GLY A 33 -4.95 -8.11 2.21
C GLY A 33 -6.04 -7.26 2.85
N GLN A 34 -5.79 -5.96 3.09
CA GLN A 34 -6.80 -5.01 3.51
C GLN A 34 -7.34 -4.23 2.31
N ALA A 35 -8.65 -3.96 2.31
CA ALA A 35 -9.27 -3.14 1.28
C ALA A 35 -8.71 -1.72 1.32
N ALA A 36 -8.44 -1.18 0.14
CA ALA A 36 -7.99 0.18 -0.09
C ALA A 36 -8.84 0.81 -1.19
N ASP A 37 -8.92 2.13 -1.23
CA ASP A 37 -9.61 2.84 -2.32
C ASP A 37 -8.80 4.10 -2.64
N PHE A 38 -7.86 3.95 -3.56
CA PHE A 38 -6.99 5.04 -3.98
C PHE A 38 -6.90 5.12 -5.51
N ASP A 39 -7.26 6.25 -6.08
CA ASP A 39 -7.03 6.54 -7.50
C ASP A 39 -5.62 7.12 -7.70
N ALA A 40 -4.71 6.31 -8.26
CA ALA A 40 -3.33 6.72 -8.50
C ALA A 40 -3.19 7.84 -9.55
N ASN A 41 -4.22 8.14 -10.36
CA ASN A 41 -4.20 9.27 -11.29
C ASN A 41 -4.19 10.62 -10.58
N THR A 42 -4.68 10.67 -9.34
CA THR A 42 -4.78 11.90 -8.56
C THR A 42 -3.49 12.28 -7.84
N PHE A 43 -2.47 11.41 -7.89
CA PHE A 43 -1.22 11.57 -7.16
C PHE A 43 -0.01 11.69 -8.08
N MET A 44 0.99 12.45 -7.62
CA MET A 44 2.35 12.29 -8.14
C MET A 44 2.98 11.00 -7.60
N GLN A 45 4.00 10.50 -8.30
CA GLN A 45 4.62 9.21 -8.01
C GLN A 45 5.19 9.13 -6.58
N ASP A 46 5.85 10.19 -6.14
CA ASP A 46 6.37 10.36 -4.78
C ASP A 46 5.26 10.35 -3.73
N GLN A 47 4.18 11.10 -3.96
CA GLN A 47 3.02 11.17 -3.07
C GLN A 47 2.34 9.80 -2.91
N LEU A 48 2.24 9.03 -3.99
CA LEU A 48 1.67 7.69 -3.94
C LEU A 48 2.53 6.74 -3.12
N ILE A 49 3.85 6.76 -3.32
CA ILE A 49 4.79 5.94 -2.55
C ILE A 49 4.69 6.30 -1.06
N GLU A 50 4.70 7.59 -0.72
CA GLU A 50 4.54 8.03 0.67
C GLU A 50 3.21 7.57 1.28
N MET A 51 2.12 7.64 0.53
CA MET A 51 0.80 7.21 1.01
C MET A 51 0.78 5.71 1.31
N ILE A 52 1.29 4.87 0.41
CA ILE A 52 1.38 3.42 0.61
C ILE A 52 2.19 3.13 1.88
N CYS A 53 3.34 3.78 2.05
CA CYS A 53 4.17 3.64 3.24
C CYS A 53 3.43 4.05 4.53
N LYS A 54 2.65 5.13 4.52
CA LYS A 54 1.85 5.56 5.68
C LYS A 54 0.77 4.56 6.05
N VAL A 55 0.05 4.03 5.05
CA VAL A 55 -0.97 2.97 5.27
C VAL A 55 -0.33 1.76 5.92
N MET A 56 0.80 1.30 5.38
CA MET A 56 1.54 0.18 5.95
C MET A 56 2.04 0.44 7.38
N ALA A 57 2.58 1.63 7.65
CA ALA A 57 3.05 1.97 8.99
C ALA A 57 1.92 1.88 10.01
N ASN A 58 0.73 2.39 9.66
CA ASN A 58 -0.45 2.30 10.51
C ASN A 58 -0.90 0.85 10.72
N GLN A 59 -0.89 0.02 9.67
CA GLN A 59 -1.19 -1.41 9.77
C GLN A 59 -0.22 -2.13 10.72
N LEU A 60 1.09 -1.93 10.54
CA LEU A 60 2.13 -2.55 11.36
C LEU A 60 2.00 -2.16 12.83
N ILE A 61 1.74 -0.88 13.11
CA ILE A 61 1.49 -0.38 14.47
C ILE A 61 0.27 -1.08 15.05
N HIS A 62 -0.85 -1.11 14.34
CA HIS A 62 -2.09 -1.72 14.81
C HIS A 62 -1.92 -3.22 15.12
N GLU A 63 -1.29 -3.98 14.22
CA GLU A 63 -1.01 -5.41 14.41
C GLU A 63 -0.10 -5.65 15.62
N THR A 64 0.94 -4.82 15.79
CA THR A 64 1.85 -4.91 16.93
C THR A 64 1.09 -4.68 18.24
N TRP A 65 0.24 -3.66 18.29
CA TRP A 65 -0.62 -3.39 19.46
C TRP A 65 -1.54 -4.55 19.77
N LEU A 66 -2.25 -5.11 18.78
CA LEU A 66 -3.14 -6.26 18.99
C LEU A 66 -2.39 -7.49 19.50
N ARG A 67 -1.21 -7.78 18.95
CA ARG A 67 -0.39 -8.92 19.39
C ARG A 67 0.11 -8.76 20.82
N GLU A 68 0.54 -7.56 21.20
CA GLU A 68 1.00 -7.32 22.57
C GLU A 68 -0.15 -7.31 23.59
N GLN A 69 -1.36 -6.87 23.20
CA GLN A 69 -2.55 -6.97 24.06
C GLN A 69 -3.02 -8.43 24.25
N ASN A 70 -2.98 -9.25 23.19
CA ASN A 70 -3.40 -10.66 23.25
C ASN A 70 -2.36 -11.60 23.89
N LYS A 71 -1.17 -11.10 24.26
CA LYS A 71 -0.14 -11.85 25.00
C LYS A 71 -0.27 -11.75 26.52
N LYS A 72 -1.23 -10.97 27.04
CA LYS A 72 -1.59 -10.91 28.46
C LYS A 72 -2.73 -11.85 28.77
#